data_AF-A0A959J171-F1
#
_entry.id   AF-A0A959J171-F1
#
_cell.length_a   1.000
_cell.length_b   1.000
_cell.length_c   1.000
_cell.angle_alpha   90.00
_cell.angle_beta   90.00
_cell.angle_gamma   90.00
#
_symmetry.space_group_name_H-M   'P 1'
#
loop_
_entity.id
_entity.type
_entity.pdbx_description
1 polymer ?
#
loop_
_entity_poly.entity_id
_entity_poly.type
_entity_poly.pdbx_seq_one_letter_code
_entity_poly.pdbx_strand_id
1 'polypeptide(L)'
;MDFTHFFDKMESQESYTILFISIIAFLFGLLVGFLLRAARVRSLKKELKEAEQKMIDAATQLHTAQEELVKKNKALEEAQTEVRDMVDKMALMEADKEKLFSQVYQLNTELEKIQATNRTYSSTIEELSDQIIGLKTQNEQLADDLEEARNTPTVVAAPVGNIQSETLSRLEIFEAKLDKLTAENEMLKARMTNVQSAADASASTPLVVGTNAPIQASLEEPDLGINTEKSVLKKKILTDGMEKDDLTKISGVGPFIQQQLYDAGIYSYEQISQFDAARIESITREIGYFPGKIEKDDWVGQAKKLMLDPNPTPIPAKKSTYPTDDQDLKIIEGIGPKIEEILKTAGINNWTELSASSHKRLRAILDEAGSRYKMHDPETWCEQATLAANGKWEALKVLQDRLKGGRL
;
A
#
# COMPACT_ATOMS: atom_id res chain seq x y z
N MET A 1 10.36 -85.61 -70.39
CA MET A 1 11.79 -85.95 -70.41
C MET A 1 12.02 -86.90 -69.26
N ASP A 2 12.38 -88.15 -69.58
CA ASP A 2 12.47 -89.26 -68.64
C ASP A 2 13.86 -89.22 -67.97
N PHE A 3 13.93 -88.69 -66.74
CA PHE A 3 15.19 -88.49 -66.00
C PHE A 3 15.82 -89.81 -65.53
N THR A 4 15.09 -90.92 -65.63
CA THR A 4 15.47 -92.25 -65.12
C THR A 4 16.56 -92.92 -65.95
N HIS A 5 16.63 -92.68 -67.26
CA HIS A 5 17.69 -93.19 -68.15
C HIS A 5 18.78 -92.16 -68.50
N PHE A 6 18.72 -90.96 -67.94
CA PHE A 6 19.71 -89.90 -68.21
C PHE A 6 21.11 -90.27 -67.67
N PHE A 7 21.16 -91.00 -66.55
CA PHE A 7 22.42 -91.40 -65.91
C PHE A 7 23.02 -92.70 -66.47
N ASP A 8 22.27 -93.48 -67.24
CA ASP A 8 22.75 -94.74 -67.87
C ASP A 8 23.71 -94.50 -69.06
N LYS A 9 23.70 -93.30 -69.65
CA LYS A 9 24.50 -92.95 -70.85
C LYS A 9 25.74 -92.12 -70.56
N MET A 10 25.97 -91.72 -69.31
CA MET A 10 27.14 -90.91 -68.97
C MET A 10 28.35 -91.81 -68.71
N GLU A 11 29.44 -91.58 -69.44
CA GLU A 11 30.75 -92.16 -69.10
C GLU A 11 31.14 -91.75 -67.67
N SER A 12 31.92 -92.58 -66.96
CA SER A 12 32.25 -92.35 -65.54
C SER A 12 32.81 -90.95 -65.28
N GLN A 13 33.58 -90.41 -66.24
CA GLN A 13 34.17 -89.08 -66.16
C GLN A 13 33.12 -87.95 -66.17
N GLU A 14 32.06 -88.03 -66.97
CA GLU A 14 31.01 -87.01 -67.03
C GLU A 14 30.18 -86.98 -65.73
N SER A 15 29.88 -88.15 -65.16
CA SER A 15 29.16 -88.28 -63.89
C SER A 15 29.92 -87.64 -62.71
N TYR A 16 31.24 -87.81 -62.62
CA TYR A 16 32.06 -87.15 -61.59
C TYR A 16 32.06 -85.62 -61.73
N THR A 17 32.05 -85.07 -62.96
CA THR A 17 32.01 -83.62 -63.15
C THR A 17 30.71 -83.00 -62.69
N ILE A 18 29.56 -83.64 -62.98
CA ILE A 18 28.25 -83.16 -62.55
C ILE A 18 28.09 -83.26 -61.03
N LEU A 19 28.58 -84.35 -60.42
CA LEU A 19 28.61 -84.48 -58.95
C LEU A 19 29.47 -83.38 -58.32
N PHE A 20 30.67 -83.12 -58.86
CA PHE A 20 31.56 -82.09 -58.36
C PHE A 20 30.95 -80.68 -58.48
N ILE A 21 30.33 -80.35 -59.62
CA ILE A 21 29.62 -79.08 -59.82
C ILE A 21 28.42 -78.96 -58.87
N SER A 22 27.68 -80.04 -58.65
CA SER A 22 26.53 -80.06 -57.73
C SER A 22 26.96 -79.85 -56.27
N ILE A 23 28.07 -80.47 -55.85
CA ILE A 23 28.68 -80.26 -54.53
C ILE A 23 29.15 -78.81 -54.40
N ILE A 24 29.82 -78.24 -55.41
CA ILE A 24 30.24 -76.83 -55.40
C ILE A 24 29.03 -75.90 -55.29
N ALA A 25 27.97 -76.13 -56.08
CA ALA A 25 26.75 -75.32 -56.04
C ALA A 25 26.06 -75.40 -54.67
N PHE A 26 26.02 -76.60 -54.07
CA PHE A 26 25.48 -76.80 -52.73
C PHE A 26 26.31 -76.08 -51.66
N LEU A 27 27.65 -76.22 -51.70
CA LEU A 27 28.56 -75.52 -50.79
C LEU A 27 28.49 -74.00 -50.96
N PHE A 28 28.36 -73.52 -52.19
CA PHE A 28 28.16 -72.11 -52.49
C PHE A 28 26.83 -71.59 -51.94
N GLY A 29 25.74 -72.34 -52.10
CA GLY A 29 24.44 -72.03 -51.49
C GLY A 29 24.51 -71.97 -49.96
N LEU A 30 25.22 -72.92 -49.34
CA LEU A 30 25.45 -72.94 -47.88
C LEU A 30 26.29 -71.73 -47.44
N LEU A 31 27.35 -71.37 -48.17
CA LEU A 31 28.17 -70.20 -47.91
C LEU A 31 27.37 -68.90 -48.01
N VAL A 32 26.58 -68.74 -49.08
CA VAL A 32 25.72 -67.55 -49.27
C VAL A 32 24.67 -67.47 -48.17
N GLY A 33 24.00 -68.58 -47.83
CA GLY A 33 23.03 -68.64 -46.74
C GLY A 33 23.65 -68.30 -45.38
N PHE A 34 24.86 -68.80 -45.11
CA PHE A 34 25.62 -68.47 -43.90
C PHE A 34 25.97 -66.98 -43.84
N LEU A 35 26.44 -66.38 -44.94
CA LEU A 35 26.78 -64.97 -45.00
C LEU A 35 25.56 -64.06 -44.80
N LEU A 36 24.43 -64.37 -45.43
CA LEU A 36 23.17 -63.64 -45.24
C LEU A 36 22.67 -63.74 -43.80
N ARG A 37 22.73 -64.94 -43.20
CA ARG A 37 22.38 -65.15 -41.79
C ARG A 37 23.31 -64.38 -40.86
N ALA A 38 24.61 -64.41 -41.10
CA ALA A 38 25.61 -63.67 -40.33
C ALA A 38 25.43 -62.15 -40.46
N ALA A 39 25.09 -61.64 -41.64
CA ALA A 39 24.74 -60.24 -41.84
C ALA A 39 23.48 -59.85 -41.05
N ARG A 40 22.41 -60.67 -41.11
CA ARG A 40 21.17 -60.42 -40.36
C ARG A 40 21.38 -60.44 -38.86
N VAL A 41 22.15 -61.40 -38.34
CA VAL A 41 22.50 -61.47 -36.91
C VAL A 41 23.30 -60.24 -36.47
N ARG A 42 24.21 -59.73 -37.31
CA ARG A 42 24.93 -58.48 -37.02
C ARG A 42 23.99 -57.27 -36.97
N SER A 43 23.03 -57.16 -37.89
CA SER A 43 22.00 -56.09 -37.85
C SER A 43 21.16 -56.17 -36.58
N LEU A 44 20.63 -57.35 -36.25
CA LEU A 44 19.81 -57.55 -35.05
C LEU A 44 20.58 -57.26 -33.77
N LYS A 45 21.87 -57.62 -33.68
CA LYS A 45 22.71 -57.26 -32.53
C LYS A 45 22.92 -55.74 -32.41
N LYS A 46 23.04 -55.04 -33.54
CA LYS A 46 23.15 -53.58 -33.56
C LYS A 46 21.84 -52.93 -33.10
N GLU A 47 20.71 -53.38 -33.64
CA GLU A 47 19.37 -52.91 -33.25
C GLU A 47 19.08 -53.19 -31.76
N LEU A 48 19.46 -54.37 -31.26
CA LEU A 48 19.33 -54.71 -29.84
C LEU A 48 20.12 -53.74 -28.96
N LYS A 49 21.38 -53.46 -29.32
CA LYS A 49 22.23 -52.52 -28.58
C LYS A 49 21.68 -51.09 -28.62
N GLU A 50 21.15 -50.66 -29.75
CA GLU A 50 20.49 -49.35 -29.88
C GLU A 50 19.21 -49.26 -29.05
N ALA A 51 18.42 -50.34 -28.99
CA ALA A 51 17.22 -50.41 -28.15
C ALA A 51 17.56 -50.42 -26.65
N GLU A 52 18.60 -51.16 -26.25
CA GLU A 52 19.13 -51.16 -24.88
C GLU A 52 19.59 -49.76 -24.47
N GLN A 53 20.33 -49.06 -25.35
CA GLN A 53 20.77 -47.69 -25.06
C GLN A 53 19.57 -46.75 -24.90
N LYS A 54 18.58 -46.82 -25.78
CA LYS A 54 17.35 -46.01 -25.68
C LYS A 54 16.59 -46.27 -24.38
N MET A 55 16.53 -47.52 -23.92
CA MET A 55 15.93 -47.88 -22.64
C MET A 55 16.66 -47.22 -21.47
N ILE A 56 18.00 -47.25 -21.47
CA ILE A 56 18.83 -46.61 -20.43
C ILE A 56 18.64 -45.10 -20.43
N ASP A 57 18.63 -44.48 -21.62
CA ASP A 57 18.44 -43.04 -21.76
C ASP A 57 17.04 -42.63 -21.26
N ALA A 58 16.01 -43.39 -21.63
CA ALA A 58 14.63 -43.16 -21.17
C ALA A 58 14.48 -43.33 -19.65
N ALA A 59 15.12 -44.35 -19.05
CA ALA A 59 15.13 -44.53 -17.60
C ALA A 59 15.80 -43.35 -16.88
N THR A 60 16.89 -42.84 -17.43
CA THR A 60 17.59 -41.66 -16.91
C THR A 60 16.73 -40.40 -16.99
N GLN A 61 16.05 -40.20 -18.13
CA GLN A 61 15.10 -39.10 -18.30
C GLN A 61 13.92 -39.18 -17.33
N LEU A 62 13.39 -40.39 -17.11
CA LEU A 62 12.31 -40.61 -16.15
C LEU A 62 12.75 -40.28 -14.72
N HIS A 63 13.94 -40.70 -14.32
CA HIS A 63 14.49 -40.40 -13.00
C HIS A 63 14.68 -38.88 -12.80
N THR A 64 15.30 -38.20 -13.76
CA THR A 64 15.50 -36.75 -13.69
C THR A 64 14.18 -35.98 -13.66
N ALA A 65 13.19 -36.39 -14.45
CA ALA A 65 11.85 -35.83 -14.40
C ALA A 65 11.16 -36.05 -13.03
N GLN A 66 11.33 -37.22 -12.42
CA GLN A 66 10.83 -37.50 -11.06
C GLN A 66 11.47 -36.59 -10.01
N GLU A 67 12.78 -36.38 -10.06
CA GLU A 67 13.46 -35.45 -9.17
C GLU A 67 12.96 -34.01 -9.33
N GLU A 68 12.73 -33.56 -10.56
CA GLU A 68 12.14 -32.25 -10.82
C GLU A 68 10.72 -32.13 -10.27
N LEU A 69 9.89 -33.18 -10.39
CA LEU A 69 8.55 -33.19 -9.82
C LEU A 69 8.59 -33.09 -8.29
N VAL A 70 9.51 -33.79 -7.62
CA VAL A 70 9.68 -33.68 -6.17
C VAL A 70 10.06 -32.26 -5.76
N LYS A 71 11.00 -31.62 -6.49
CA LYS A 71 11.38 -30.23 -6.24
C LYS A 71 10.22 -29.26 -6.44
N LYS A 72 9.45 -29.43 -7.53
CA LYS A 72 8.27 -28.60 -7.81
C LYS A 72 7.18 -28.77 -6.77
N ASN A 73 6.93 -29.99 -6.31
CA ASN A 73 5.95 -30.26 -5.26
C ASN A 73 6.36 -29.62 -3.94
N LYS A 74 7.65 -29.68 -3.57
CA LYS A 74 8.16 -28.99 -2.38
C LYS A 74 7.97 -27.46 -2.47
N ALA A 75 8.33 -26.87 -3.62
CA ALA A 75 8.15 -25.43 -3.84
C ALA A 75 6.66 -25.04 -3.82
N LEU A 76 5.78 -25.91 -4.31
CA LEU A 76 4.34 -25.70 -4.24
C LEU A 76 3.82 -25.72 -2.79
N GLU A 77 4.27 -26.67 -1.98
CA GLU A 77 3.92 -26.72 -0.56
C GLU A 77 4.41 -25.47 0.19
N GLU A 78 5.65 -25.01 -0.06
CA GLU A 78 6.19 -23.78 0.52
C GLU A 78 5.35 -22.56 0.12
N ALA A 79 5.01 -22.41 -1.15
CA ALA A 79 4.13 -21.33 -1.63
C ALA A 79 2.72 -21.41 -1.03
N GLN A 80 2.17 -22.60 -0.83
CA GLN A 80 0.87 -22.78 -0.17
C GLN A 80 0.91 -22.36 1.30
N THR A 81 2.00 -22.66 2.02
CA THR A 81 2.17 -22.19 3.41
C THR A 81 2.29 -20.68 3.47
N GLU A 82 3.04 -20.06 2.56
CA GLU A 82 3.15 -18.60 2.50
C GLU A 82 1.81 -17.92 2.22
N VAL A 83 1.02 -18.45 1.28
CA VAL A 83 -0.33 -17.94 1.00
C VAL A 83 -1.24 -18.06 2.23
N ARG A 84 -1.15 -19.16 2.98
CA ARG A 84 -1.91 -19.34 4.22
C ARG A 84 -1.56 -18.28 5.25
N ASP A 85 -0.27 -18.04 5.48
CA ASP A 85 0.20 -17.03 6.43
C ASP A 85 -0.24 -15.61 6.01
N MET A 86 -0.23 -15.32 4.71
CA MET A 86 -0.76 -14.06 4.18
C MET A 86 -2.26 -13.91 4.42
N VAL A 87 -3.05 -14.97 4.25
CA VAL A 87 -4.50 -14.97 4.52
C VAL A 87 -4.77 -14.70 5.99
N ASP A 88 -4.04 -15.35 6.90
CA ASP A 88 -4.18 -15.13 8.34
C ASP A 88 -3.83 -13.68 8.72
N LYS A 89 -2.79 -13.10 8.10
CA LYS A 89 -2.43 -11.69 8.29
C LYS A 89 -3.49 -10.73 7.73
N MET A 90 -4.09 -11.03 6.57
CA MET A 90 -5.18 -10.24 6.02
C MET A 90 -6.40 -10.25 6.95
N ALA A 91 -6.75 -11.42 7.51
CA ALA A 91 -7.85 -11.52 8.47
C ALA A 91 -7.61 -10.67 9.72
N LEU A 92 -6.38 -10.63 10.23
CA LEU A 92 -6.02 -9.76 11.36
C LEU A 92 -6.14 -8.28 11.00
N MET A 93 -5.65 -7.87 9.83
CA MET A 93 -5.76 -6.49 9.35
C MET A 93 -7.22 -6.05 9.15
N GLU A 94 -8.09 -6.93 8.66
CA GLU A 94 -9.52 -6.64 8.51
C GLU A 94 -10.19 -6.43 9.87
N ALA A 95 -9.82 -7.22 10.90
CA ALA A 95 -10.30 -7.04 12.26
C ALA A 95 -9.83 -5.71 12.88
N ASP A 96 -8.57 -5.33 12.66
CA ASP A 96 -8.03 -4.05 13.12
C ASP A 96 -8.71 -2.86 12.43
N LYS A 97 -8.99 -2.99 11.13
CA LYS A 97 -9.74 -2.01 10.35
C LYS A 97 -11.15 -1.82 10.90
N GLU A 98 -11.86 -2.90 11.24
CA GLU A 98 -13.20 -2.82 11.83
C GLU A 98 -13.19 -2.12 13.20
N LYS A 99 -12.16 -2.40 14.01
CA LYS A 99 -11.94 -1.72 15.29
C LYS A 99 -11.69 -0.21 15.09
N LEU A 100 -10.87 0.16 14.11
CA LEU A 100 -10.61 1.56 13.76
C LEU A 100 -11.88 2.27 13.28
N PHE A 101 -12.70 1.63 12.45
CA PHE A 101 -13.98 2.22 12.03
C PHE A 101 -14.93 2.46 13.20
N SER A 102 -15.01 1.50 14.13
CA SER A 102 -15.80 1.66 15.35
C SER A 102 -15.32 2.84 16.20
N GLN A 103 -13.99 3.02 16.32
CA GLN A 103 -13.41 4.16 17.04
C GLN A 103 -13.71 5.49 16.36
N VAL A 104 -13.53 5.57 15.03
CA VAL A 104 -13.85 6.78 14.25
C VAL A 104 -15.33 7.15 14.39
N TYR A 105 -16.22 6.15 14.35
CA TYR A 105 -17.64 6.36 14.57
C TYR A 105 -17.91 6.94 15.97
N GLN A 106 -17.33 6.36 17.02
CA GLN A 106 -17.47 6.85 18.39
C GLN A 106 -16.97 8.30 18.53
N LEU A 107 -15.76 8.58 18.06
CA LEU A 107 -15.17 9.93 18.05
C LEU A 107 -16.06 10.94 17.34
N ASN A 108 -16.65 10.58 16.20
CA ASN A 108 -17.56 11.48 15.48
C ASN A 108 -18.84 11.75 16.26
N THR A 109 -19.42 10.73 16.92
CA THR A 109 -20.60 10.93 17.78
C THR A 109 -20.30 11.82 18.99
N GLU A 110 -19.10 11.72 19.57
CA GLU A 110 -18.69 12.61 20.66
C GLU A 110 -18.47 14.04 20.16
N LEU A 111 -17.86 14.20 18.99
CA LEU A 111 -17.66 15.50 18.35
C LEU A 111 -19.00 16.19 18.08
N GLU A 112 -20.00 15.47 17.60
CA GLU A 112 -21.36 15.99 17.43
C GLU A 112 -22.00 16.42 18.75
N LYS A 113 -21.85 15.63 19.83
CA LYS A 113 -22.34 16.01 21.17
C LYS A 113 -21.67 17.28 21.69
N ILE A 114 -20.35 17.39 21.52
CA ILE A 114 -19.59 18.58 21.94
C ILE A 114 -20.05 19.80 21.13
N GLN A 115 -20.24 19.65 19.82
CA GLN A 115 -20.75 20.74 18.98
C GLN A 115 -22.15 21.18 19.39
N ALA A 116 -23.06 20.24 19.67
CA ALA A 116 -24.39 20.55 20.17
C ALA A 116 -24.33 21.30 21.50
N THR A 117 -23.46 20.85 22.42
CA THR A 117 -23.25 21.51 23.71
C THR A 117 -22.70 22.93 23.54
N ASN A 118 -21.73 23.13 22.63
CA ASN A 118 -21.20 24.46 22.31
C ASN A 118 -22.25 25.39 21.70
N ARG A 119 -23.17 24.88 20.87
CA ARG A 119 -24.30 25.67 20.37
C ARG A 119 -25.20 26.14 21.51
N THR A 120 -25.48 25.25 22.46
CA THR A 120 -26.23 25.61 23.67
C THR A 120 -25.52 26.71 24.46
N TYR A 121 -24.21 26.56 24.72
CA TYR A 121 -23.43 27.60 25.40
C TYR A 121 -23.42 28.94 24.64
N SER A 122 -23.34 28.90 23.30
CA SER A 122 -23.43 30.14 22.50
C SER A 122 -24.79 30.82 22.70
N SER A 123 -25.89 30.06 22.67
CA SER A 123 -27.24 30.61 22.87
C SER A 123 -27.45 31.18 24.28
N THR A 124 -26.87 30.56 25.32
CA THR A 124 -26.98 31.09 26.69
C THR A 124 -26.11 32.34 26.87
N ILE A 125 -24.95 32.42 26.21
CA ILE A 125 -24.12 33.62 26.21
C ILE A 125 -24.84 34.78 25.53
N GLU A 126 -25.49 34.54 24.38
CA GLU A 126 -26.31 35.54 23.69
C GLU A 126 -27.46 36.03 24.59
N GLU A 127 -28.21 35.12 25.20
CA GLU A 127 -29.30 35.48 26.12
C GLU A 127 -28.81 36.31 27.32
N LEU A 128 -27.66 35.93 27.91
CA LEU A 128 -27.05 36.71 28.99
C LEU A 128 -26.57 38.07 28.51
N SER A 129 -26.05 38.18 27.28
CA SER A 129 -25.65 39.45 26.68
C SER A 129 -26.85 40.39 26.53
N ASP A 130 -27.97 39.88 26.01
CA ASP A 130 -29.21 40.63 25.87
C ASP A 130 -29.75 41.08 27.23
N GLN A 131 -29.68 40.22 28.26
CA GLN A 131 -30.05 40.59 29.64
C GLN A 131 -29.16 41.70 30.20
N ILE A 132 -27.84 41.66 29.94
CA ILE A 132 -26.91 42.70 30.37
C ILE A 132 -27.25 44.03 29.70
N ILE A 133 -27.56 44.01 28.39
CA ILE A 133 -27.98 45.21 27.66
C ILE A 133 -29.28 45.77 28.28
N GLY A 134 -30.28 44.93 28.52
CA GLY A 134 -31.54 45.36 29.13
C GLY A 134 -31.36 45.98 30.53
N LEU A 135 -30.55 45.35 31.38
CA LEU A 135 -30.23 45.88 32.72
C LEU A 135 -29.44 47.19 32.64
N LYS A 136 -28.51 47.30 31.69
CA LYS A 136 -27.75 48.54 31.47
C LYS A 136 -28.66 49.68 31.09
N THR A 137 -29.55 49.47 30.11
CA THR A 137 -30.54 50.48 29.68
C THR A 137 -31.46 50.90 30.83
N GLN A 138 -31.93 49.94 31.64
CA GLN A 138 -32.74 50.26 32.83
C GLN A 138 -31.97 51.10 33.86
N ASN A 139 -30.70 50.78 34.12
CA ASN A 139 -29.89 51.54 35.06
C ASN A 139 -29.60 52.96 34.54
N GLU A 140 -29.42 53.13 33.23
CA GLU A 140 -29.23 54.43 32.59
C GLU A 140 -30.51 55.27 32.70
N GLN A 141 -31.68 54.67 32.43
CA GLN A 141 -32.98 55.32 32.63
C GLN A 141 -33.20 55.75 34.10
N LEU A 142 -32.89 54.87 35.06
CA LEU A 142 -33.00 55.20 36.48
C LEU A 142 -32.03 56.30 36.92
N ALA A 143 -30.84 56.39 36.30
CA ALA A 143 -29.89 57.46 36.56
C ALA A 143 -30.43 58.80 36.05
N ASP A 144 -31.01 58.82 34.84
CA ASP A 144 -31.65 60.00 34.26
C ASP A 144 -32.86 60.45 35.10
N ASP A 145 -33.73 59.52 35.52
CA ASP A 145 -34.89 59.81 36.37
C ASP A 145 -34.47 60.40 37.73
N LEU A 146 -33.35 59.92 38.31
CA LEU A 146 -32.74 60.47 39.52
C LEU A 146 -32.17 61.88 39.32
N GLU A 147 -31.59 62.15 38.15
CA GLU A 147 -31.08 63.48 37.79
C GLU A 147 -32.23 64.48 37.55
N GLU A 148 -33.33 64.03 36.95
CA GLU A 148 -34.55 64.82 36.77
C GLU A 148 -35.21 65.15 38.12
N ALA A 149 -35.37 64.15 39.00
CA ALA A 149 -35.92 64.33 40.34
C ALA A 149 -35.07 65.28 41.22
N ARG A 150 -33.75 65.33 41.00
CA ARG A 150 -32.84 66.24 41.69
C ARG A 150 -33.01 67.70 41.25
N ASN A 151 -33.45 67.94 40.01
CA ASN A 151 -33.57 69.28 39.44
C ASN A 151 -34.95 69.93 39.65
N THR A 152 -35.92 69.22 40.23
CA THR A 152 -37.27 69.75 40.54
C THR A 152 -37.41 70.15 42.03
N PRO A 153 -37.63 71.44 42.37
CA PRO A 153 -37.89 71.84 43.74
C PRO A 153 -39.38 71.76 44.11
N THR A 154 -39.67 71.04 45.21
CA THR A 154 -40.84 71.17 46.12
C THR A 154 -41.90 70.04 46.10
N VAL A 155 -41.87 69.24 47.19
CA VAL A 155 -42.95 68.58 47.97
C VAL A 155 -43.92 67.63 47.25
N VAL A 156 -43.86 66.31 47.55
CA VAL A 156 -44.92 65.47 48.16
C VAL A 156 -44.29 64.16 48.67
N ALA A 157 -44.80 63.64 49.80
CA ALA A 157 -44.42 62.39 50.45
C ALA A 157 -44.82 61.12 49.65
N ALA A 158 -43.92 60.12 49.67
CA ALA A 158 -44.05 58.71 49.25
C ALA A 158 -44.08 58.42 47.72
N PRO A 159 -43.35 57.37 47.22
CA PRO A 159 -43.28 56.04 47.83
C PRO A 159 -41.85 55.49 47.98
N VAL A 160 -41.23 55.75 49.14
CA VAL A 160 -39.98 55.06 49.54
C VAL A 160 -40.21 53.55 49.76
N GLY A 161 -41.46 53.13 50.01
CA GLY A 161 -41.83 51.72 50.19
C GLY A 161 -41.81 50.86 48.92
N ASN A 162 -42.17 51.41 47.76
CA ASN A 162 -42.16 50.65 46.49
C ASN A 162 -40.73 50.39 45.98
N ILE A 163 -39.82 51.33 46.20
CA ILE A 163 -38.41 51.18 45.80
C ILE A 163 -37.73 50.10 46.67
N GLN A 164 -38.09 50.03 47.95
CA GLN A 164 -37.58 49.01 48.88
C GLN A 164 -38.14 47.61 48.57
N SER A 165 -39.42 47.50 48.19
CA SER A 165 -39.99 46.21 47.77
C SER A 165 -39.39 45.72 46.44
N GLU A 166 -39.19 46.63 45.48
CA GLU A 166 -38.60 46.29 44.18
C GLU A 166 -37.11 45.87 44.31
N THR A 167 -36.36 46.52 45.21
CA THR A 167 -34.97 46.13 45.51
C THR A 167 -34.88 44.81 46.27
N LEU A 168 -35.81 44.51 47.17
CA LEU A 168 -35.92 43.20 47.82
C LEU A 168 -36.25 42.08 46.83
N SER A 169 -37.20 42.28 45.93
CA SER A 169 -37.51 41.31 44.87
C SER A 169 -36.36 41.10 43.90
N ARG A 170 -35.59 42.16 43.58
CA ARG A 170 -34.35 42.03 42.79
C ARG A 170 -33.27 41.24 43.53
N LEU A 171 -33.13 41.42 44.84
CA LEU A 171 -32.17 40.66 45.64
C LEU A 171 -32.51 39.16 45.66
N GLU A 172 -33.80 38.84 45.81
CA GLU A 172 -34.29 37.46 45.82
C GLU A 172 -34.03 36.75 44.47
N ILE A 173 -34.21 37.46 43.36
CA ILE A 173 -33.90 36.93 42.01
C ILE A 173 -32.39 36.72 41.84
N PHE A 174 -31.55 37.61 42.39
CA PHE A 174 -30.10 37.44 42.36
C PHE A 174 -29.64 36.24 43.19
N GLU A 175 -30.22 36.05 44.37
CA GLU A 175 -29.92 34.93 45.25
C GLU A 175 -30.31 33.59 44.61
N ALA A 176 -31.50 33.51 44.00
CA ALA A 176 -31.92 32.34 43.23
C ALA A 176 -31.02 32.05 42.01
N LYS A 177 -30.49 33.10 41.36
CA LYS A 177 -29.55 32.97 40.23
C LYS A 177 -28.16 32.52 40.70
N LEU A 178 -27.73 32.96 41.88
CA LEU A 178 -26.50 32.51 42.52
C LEU A 178 -26.60 31.02 42.85
N ASP A 179 -27.70 30.58 43.45
CA ASP A 179 -27.93 29.17 43.78
C ASP A 179 -27.93 28.27 42.55
N LYS A 180 -28.57 28.73 41.46
CA LYS A 180 -28.55 28.00 40.17
C LYS A 180 -27.14 27.85 39.61
N LEU A 181 -26.36 28.94 39.58
CA LEU A 181 -24.97 28.89 39.10
C LEU A 181 -24.09 28.01 39.98
N THR A 182 -24.34 28.00 41.29
CA THR A 182 -23.58 27.21 42.25
C THR A 182 -23.87 25.72 42.06
N ALA A 183 -25.14 25.35 41.86
CA ALA A 183 -25.55 23.99 41.54
C ALA A 183 -24.98 23.49 40.19
N GLU A 184 -24.95 24.35 39.18
CA GLU A 184 -24.40 24.01 37.86
C GLU A 184 -22.88 23.80 37.91
N ASN A 185 -22.16 24.64 38.68
CA ASN A 185 -20.73 24.45 38.93
C ASN A 185 -20.41 23.15 39.71
N GLU A 186 -21.22 22.80 40.71
CA GLU A 186 -21.06 21.53 41.43
C GLU A 186 -21.35 20.32 40.54
N MET A 187 -22.37 20.40 39.66
CA MET A 187 -22.62 19.36 38.66
C MET A 187 -21.48 19.23 37.65
N LEU A 188 -20.87 20.34 37.22
CA LEU A 188 -19.71 20.34 36.33
C LEU A 188 -18.47 19.72 36.99
N LYS A 189 -18.21 20.04 38.27
CA LYS A 189 -17.14 19.38 39.03
C LYS A 189 -17.36 17.88 39.13
N ALA A 190 -18.59 17.45 39.42
CA ALA A 190 -18.94 16.03 39.49
C ALA A 190 -18.75 15.31 38.13
N ARG A 191 -19.03 15.98 37.01
CA ARG A 191 -18.76 15.46 35.66
C ARG A 191 -17.27 15.39 35.36
N MET A 192 -16.48 16.40 35.72
CA MET A 192 -15.02 16.36 35.59
C MET A 192 -14.42 15.21 36.40
N THR A 193 -14.86 14.99 37.64
CA THR A 193 -14.37 13.87 38.46
C THR A 193 -14.76 12.52 37.88
N ASN A 194 -15.93 12.40 37.26
CA ASN A 194 -16.35 11.16 36.58
C ASN A 194 -15.56 10.89 35.30
N VAL A 195 -15.27 11.92 34.50
CA VAL A 195 -14.41 11.81 33.31
C VAL A 195 -12.98 11.46 33.72
N GLN A 196 -12.45 12.06 34.77
CA GLN A 196 -11.15 11.72 35.34
C GLN A 196 -11.11 10.29 35.87
N SER A 197 -12.14 9.87 36.61
CA SER A 197 -12.25 8.49 37.14
C SER A 197 -12.43 7.46 36.03
N ALA A 198 -13.08 7.81 34.91
CA ALA A 198 -13.20 6.95 33.74
C ALA A 198 -11.87 6.83 32.98
N ALA A 199 -11.08 7.92 32.90
CA ALA A 199 -9.72 7.89 32.38
C ALA A 199 -8.79 7.02 33.25
N ASP A 200 -8.91 7.14 34.58
CA ASP A 200 -8.09 6.37 35.54
C ASP A 200 -8.51 4.88 35.63
N ALA A 201 -9.79 4.57 35.44
CA ALA A 201 -10.31 3.19 35.37
C ALA A 201 -9.90 2.48 34.06
N SER A 202 -9.81 3.21 32.94
CA SER A 202 -9.32 2.66 31.67
C SER A 202 -7.80 2.40 31.68
N ALA A 203 -7.05 3.03 32.59
CA ALA A 203 -5.61 2.80 32.79
C ALA A 203 -5.29 1.63 33.75
N SER A 204 -6.27 1.11 34.50
CA SER A 204 -6.03 0.18 35.62
C SER A 204 -6.63 -1.22 35.45
N THR A 205 -6.91 -1.68 34.22
CA THR A 205 -7.33 -3.08 34.01
C THR A 205 -6.09 -3.96 33.79
N PRO A 206 -5.70 -4.84 34.74
CA PRO A 206 -4.56 -5.72 34.54
C PRO A 206 -4.99 -6.88 33.63
N LEU A 207 -4.34 -7.04 32.47
CA LEU A 207 -4.35 -8.33 31.77
C LEU A 207 -3.57 -9.33 32.61
N VAL A 208 -4.30 -10.18 33.34
CA VAL A 208 -3.76 -11.38 33.97
C VAL A 208 -3.37 -12.36 32.86
N VAL A 209 -2.07 -12.41 32.55
CA VAL A 209 -1.45 -13.56 31.87
C VAL A 209 -0.86 -14.47 32.94
N GLY A 210 -1.50 -15.61 33.14
CA GLY A 210 -0.96 -16.70 33.95
C GLY A 210 0.24 -17.35 33.27
N THR A 211 1.41 -17.22 33.92
CA THR A 211 2.42 -18.25 34.22
C THR A 211 2.62 -19.37 33.17
N ASN A 212 3.80 -19.49 32.56
CA ASN A 212 4.95 -20.16 33.19
C ASN A 212 6.32 -19.52 32.87
N ALA A 213 7.11 -19.35 33.94
CA ALA A 213 8.52 -18.92 34.02
C ALA A 213 9.51 -20.07 33.72
N PRO A 214 10.85 -19.98 33.98
CA PRO A 214 11.80 -18.85 34.12
C PRO A 214 13.07 -19.03 33.22
N ILE A 215 13.93 -18.03 32.99
CA ILE A 215 15.20 -17.70 33.71
C ILE A 215 15.73 -16.40 33.06
N GLN A 216 15.59 -15.21 33.68
CA GLN A 216 16.57 -14.47 34.51
C GLN A 216 17.93 -14.11 33.87
N ALA A 217 18.09 -12.81 33.53
CA ALA A 217 19.09 -11.85 34.06
C ALA A 217 18.90 -10.48 33.36
N SER A 218 18.42 -9.42 34.04
CA SER A 218 19.21 -8.34 34.71
C SER A 218 20.10 -7.56 33.71
N LEU A 219 20.02 -6.24 33.48
CA LEU A 219 19.62 -5.06 34.28
C LEU A 219 19.30 -3.84 33.35
N GLU A 220 18.46 -2.94 33.89
CA GLU A 220 18.45 -1.47 33.72
C GLU A 220 17.88 -0.81 32.44
N GLU A 221 16.61 -0.39 32.56
CA GLU A 221 16.01 0.73 31.83
C GLU A 221 16.42 2.09 32.44
N PRO A 222 16.34 3.17 31.65
CA PRO A 222 15.77 4.41 32.15
C PRO A 222 14.43 4.72 31.47
N ASP A 223 13.41 4.80 32.33
CA ASP A 223 12.22 5.63 32.28
C ASP A 223 12.14 6.65 31.13
N LEU A 224 11.12 6.53 30.28
CA LEU A 224 10.36 7.70 29.81
C LEU A 224 8.88 7.34 29.65
N GLY A 225 8.12 7.70 30.68
CA GLY A 225 6.66 7.71 30.70
C GLY A 225 6.01 8.43 29.51
N ILE A 226 4.99 7.77 28.98
CA ILE A 226 4.08 8.25 27.94
C ILE A 226 3.13 9.29 28.55
N ASN A 227 3.22 10.53 28.05
CA ASN A 227 2.21 11.58 28.27
C ASN A 227 1.85 12.17 26.89
N THR A 228 0.91 11.53 26.20
CA THR A 228 0.50 11.84 24.82
C THR A 228 -0.37 13.09 24.68
N GLU A 229 -0.88 13.68 25.77
CA GLU A 229 -1.70 14.90 25.68
C GLU A 229 -0.91 16.22 25.69
N LYS A 230 0.34 16.23 26.20
CA LYS A 230 1.24 17.39 26.02
C LYS A 230 1.84 17.48 24.61
N SER A 231 1.73 16.43 23.81
CA SER A 231 2.37 16.33 22.50
C SER A 231 1.66 17.18 21.44
N VAL A 232 0.32 17.27 21.46
CA VAL A 232 -0.43 17.99 20.43
C VAL A 232 -0.27 19.52 20.56
N LEU A 233 -0.25 20.02 21.80
CA LEU A 233 0.06 21.45 22.04
C LEU A 233 1.53 21.79 21.82
N LYS A 234 2.49 20.88 22.11
CA LYS A 234 3.89 21.09 21.71
C LYS A 234 4.08 21.03 20.18
N LYS A 235 3.29 20.23 19.45
CA LYS A 235 3.38 20.10 17.98
C LYS A 235 2.93 21.37 17.24
N LYS A 236 2.01 22.15 17.83
CA LYS A 236 1.64 23.49 17.31
C LYS A 236 2.59 24.61 17.76
N ILE A 237 3.23 24.47 18.93
CA ILE A 237 4.11 25.50 19.50
C ILE A 237 5.59 25.36 19.06
N LEU A 238 6.02 24.18 18.59
CA LEU A 238 7.39 23.95 18.07
C LEU A 238 7.53 24.17 16.54
N THR A 239 6.44 24.37 15.81
CA THR A 239 6.44 24.40 14.34
C THR A 239 6.44 25.80 13.71
N ASP A 240 6.59 26.84 14.52
CA ASP A 240 6.79 28.21 14.05
C ASP A 240 8.25 28.61 14.28
N GLY A 241 9.15 28.12 13.40
CA GLY A 241 10.56 28.52 13.41
C GLY A 241 11.60 27.46 13.06
N MET A 242 11.25 26.18 12.86
CA MET A 242 12.21 25.19 12.33
C MET A 242 12.38 25.38 10.81
N GLU A 243 13.54 25.89 10.42
CA GLU A 243 13.99 25.96 9.03
C GLU A 243 14.01 24.54 8.45
N LYS A 244 13.19 24.29 7.41
CA LYS A 244 13.07 22.98 6.77
C LYS A 244 14.02 22.93 5.58
N ASP A 245 14.76 21.84 5.46
CA ASP A 245 15.63 21.62 4.31
C ASP A 245 14.83 21.17 3.08
N ASP A 246 15.26 21.59 1.90
CA ASP A 246 14.73 21.12 0.62
C ASP A 246 15.27 19.71 0.30
N LEU A 247 14.64 18.69 0.88
CA LEU A 247 15.02 17.28 0.72
C LEU A 247 15.06 16.82 -0.74
N THR A 248 14.44 17.54 -1.68
CA THR A 248 14.54 17.24 -3.12
C THR A 248 15.96 17.36 -3.69
N LYS A 249 16.89 17.96 -2.95
CA LYS A 249 18.32 17.98 -3.32
C LYS A 249 19.00 16.62 -3.19
N ILE A 250 18.39 15.66 -2.48
CA ILE A 250 18.86 14.28 -2.44
C ILE A 250 18.32 13.51 -3.65
N SER A 251 19.23 12.91 -4.43
CA SER A 251 18.85 12.08 -5.57
C SER A 251 17.98 10.90 -5.13
N GLY A 252 16.80 10.76 -5.74
CA GLY A 252 15.79 9.76 -5.37
C GLY A 252 14.66 10.30 -4.50
N VAL A 253 14.84 11.50 -3.91
CA VAL A 253 13.78 12.20 -3.16
C VAL A 253 13.09 13.20 -4.10
N GLY A 254 11.94 12.80 -4.65
CA GLY A 254 11.05 13.72 -5.39
C GLY A 254 10.12 14.52 -4.46
N PRO A 255 9.35 15.50 -4.98
CA PRO A 255 8.41 16.29 -4.18
C PRO A 255 7.42 15.45 -3.36
N PHE A 256 6.96 14.33 -3.94
CA PHE A 256 6.09 13.38 -3.25
C PHE A 256 6.79 12.70 -2.05
N ILE A 257 8.00 12.18 -2.26
CA ILE A 257 8.78 11.52 -1.22
C ILE A 257 9.20 12.50 -0.13
N GLN A 258 9.56 13.74 -0.49
CA GLN A 258 9.78 14.81 0.47
C GLN A 258 8.54 15.06 1.32
N GLN A 259 7.36 15.14 0.71
CA GLN A 259 6.13 15.33 1.48
C GLN A 259 5.87 14.16 2.44
N GLN A 260 6.08 12.91 1.99
CA GLN A 260 5.94 11.74 2.87
C GLN A 260 6.97 11.75 4.02
N LEU A 261 8.21 12.19 3.77
CA LEU A 261 9.23 12.37 4.80
C LEU A 261 8.83 13.45 5.80
N TYR A 262 8.30 14.58 5.34
CA TYR A 262 7.75 15.63 6.20
C TYR A 262 6.58 15.13 7.05
N ASP A 263 5.66 14.36 6.46
CA ASP A 263 4.53 13.77 7.18
C ASP A 263 5.02 12.75 8.24
N ALA A 264 6.10 12.01 7.95
CA ALA A 264 6.84 11.14 8.87
C ALA A 264 7.74 11.91 9.88
N GLY A 265 7.73 13.25 9.87
CA GLY A 265 8.44 14.09 10.83
C GLY A 265 9.93 14.31 10.53
N ILE A 266 10.39 14.01 9.32
CA ILE A 266 11.76 14.18 8.85
C ILE A 266 11.82 15.42 7.97
N TYR A 267 12.43 16.50 8.47
CA TYR A 267 12.46 17.82 7.85
C TYR A 267 13.85 18.32 7.46
N SER A 268 14.93 17.66 7.90
CA SER A 268 16.31 18.12 7.67
C SER A 268 17.25 17.05 7.11
N TYR A 269 18.32 17.49 6.43
CA TYR A 269 19.42 16.63 6.01
C TYR A 269 20.12 15.99 7.20
N GLU A 270 20.19 16.68 8.34
CA GLU A 270 20.75 16.14 9.59
C GLU A 270 20.04 14.86 10.01
N GLN A 271 18.71 14.84 9.98
CA GLN A 271 17.95 13.65 10.35
C GLN A 271 18.20 12.49 9.39
N ILE A 272 18.25 12.74 8.08
CA ILE A 272 18.52 11.70 7.07
C ILE A 272 19.95 11.17 7.18
N SER A 273 20.91 12.04 7.52
CA SER A 273 22.33 11.69 7.68
C SER A 273 22.60 10.69 8.82
N GLN A 274 21.65 10.58 9.76
CA GLN A 274 21.73 9.73 10.95
C GLN A 274 20.99 8.40 10.77
N PHE A 275 20.36 8.16 9.62
CA PHE A 275 19.66 6.89 9.40
C PHE A 275 20.64 5.72 9.46
N ASP A 276 20.31 4.75 10.31
CA ASP A 276 20.92 3.42 10.32
C ASP A 276 20.04 2.43 9.55
N ALA A 277 20.52 1.20 9.36
CA ALA A 277 19.80 0.19 8.57
C ALA A 277 18.37 -0.07 9.08
N ALA A 278 18.17 -0.06 10.40
CA ALA A 278 16.87 -0.27 11.03
C ALA A 278 15.92 0.92 10.78
N ARG A 279 16.42 2.15 10.88
CA ARG A 279 15.66 3.37 10.60
C ARG A 279 15.30 3.46 9.12
N ILE A 280 16.23 3.09 8.22
CA ILE A 280 15.97 3.04 6.78
C ILE A 280 14.82 2.06 6.49
N GLU A 281 14.85 0.86 7.04
CA GLU A 281 13.78 -0.13 6.83
C GLU A 281 12.42 0.37 7.34
N SER A 282 12.40 0.94 8.55
CA SER A 282 11.19 1.49 9.17
C SER A 282 10.60 2.65 8.35
N ILE A 283 11.43 3.63 7.98
CA ILE A 283 11.01 4.78 7.17
C ILE A 283 10.60 4.36 5.77
N THR A 284 11.31 3.42 5.15
CA THR A 284 10.94 2.88 3.83
C THR A 284 9.54 2.27 3.85
N ARG A 285 9.18 1.56 4.93
CA ARG A 285 7.84 1.01 5.13
C ARG A 285 6.81 2.10 5.41
N GLU A 286 7.15 3.08 6.25
CA GLU A 286 6.26 4.16 6.67
C GLU A 286 5.88 5.09 5.51
N ILE A 287 6.84 5.48 4.67
CA ILE A 287 6.60 6.35 3.50
C ILE A 287 6.16 5.57 2.24
N GLY A 288 6.03 4.25 2.35
CA GLY A 288 5.65 3.37 1.23
C GLY A 288 6.66 3.37 0.06
N TYR A 289 7.95 3.51 0.36
CA TYR A 289 9.04 3.49 -0.62
C TYR A 289 9.59 2.08 -0.82
N PHE A 290 10.37 1.86 -1.90
CA PHE A 290 10.89 0.53 -2.21
C PHE A 290 12.06 0.15 -1.29
N PRO A 291 12.03 -1.03 -0.64
CA PRO A 291 13.16 -1.57 0.13
C PRO A 291 14.47 -1.55 -0.67
N GLY A 292 15.55 -1.09 -0.06
CA GLY A 292 16.89 -1.07 -0.65
C GLY A 292 17.20 0.13 -1.56
N LYS A 293 16.22 0.98 -1.90
CA LYS A 293 16.47 2.16 -2.76
C LYS A 293 17.15 3.30 -1.99
N ILE A 294 16.81 3.55 -0.73
CA ILE A 294 17.42 4.60 0.10
C ILE A 294 18.94 4.35 0.23
N GLU A 295 19.32 3.08 0.36
CA GLU A 295 20.69 2.60 0.44
C GLU A 295 21.38 2.64 -0.92
N LYS A 296 20.71 2.17 -1.98
CA LYS A 296 21.25 2.17 -3.36
C LYS A 296 21.50 3.57 -3.88
N ASP A 297 20.63 4.51 -3.53
CA ASP A 297 20.73 5.92 -3.91
C ASP A 297 21.59 6.71 -2.90
N ASP A 298 22.14 6.08 -1.86
CA ASP A 298 23.02 6.72 -0.86
C ASP A 298 22.43 8.01 -0.25
N TRP A 299 21.17 7.96 0.20
CA TRP A 299 20.52 9.15 0.79
C TRP A 299 21.29 9.67 2.01
N VAL A 300 21.80 8.77 2.84
CA VAL A 300 22.58 9.10 4.04
C VAL A 300 23.87 9.84 3.67
N GLY A 301 24.61 9.34 2.67
CA GLY A 301 25.84 9.98 2.21
C GLY A 301 25.61 11.32 1.50
N GLN A 302 24.52 11.45 0.75
CA GLN A 302 24.12 12.71 0.12
C GLN A 302 23.69 13.76 1.14
N ALA A 303 22.89 13.38 2.14
CA ALA A 303 22.47 14.27 3.20
C ALA A 303 23.67 14.82 4.00
N LYS A 304 24.65 13.97 4.34
CA LYS A 304 25.91 14.41 4.97
C LYS A 304 26.66 15.47 4.16
N LYS A 305 26.67 15.34 2.84
CA LYS A 305 27.34 16.32 1.95
C LYS A 305 26.60 17.65 1.94
N LEU A 306 25.27 17.62 1.86
CA LEU A 306 24.43 18.81 1.84
C LEU A 306 24.46 19.60 3.16
N MET A 307 24.80 18.94 4.28
CA MET A 307 25.07 19.62 5.56
C MET A 307 26.39 20.38 5.59
N LEU A 308 27.40 19.91 4.85
CA LEU A 308 28.75 20.50 4.83
C LEU A 308 28.89 21.62 3.80
N ASP A 309 28.15 21.50 2.69
CA ASP A 309 28.05 22.50 1.64
C ASP A 309 26.58 22.57 1.18
N PRO A 310 25.83 23.62 1.57
CA PRO A 310 24.42 23.77 1.18
C PRO A 310 24.24 24.10 -0.31
N ASN A 311 25.32 24.34 -1.06
CA ASN A 311 25.28 24.54 -2.50
C ASN A 311 26.45 23.85 -3.22
N PRO A 312 26.54 22.51 -3.13
CA PRO A 312 27.66 21.79 -3.73
C PRO A 312 27.53 21.87 -5.25
N THR A 313 28.64 22.15 -5.95
CA THR A 313 28.69 22.04 -7.42
C THR A 313 28.02 20.73 -7.86
N PRO A 314 27.11 20.75 -8.85
CA PRO A 314 26.31 19.58 -9.21
C PRO A 314 27.23 18.41 -9.53
N ILE A 315 27.32 17.45 -8.61
CA ILE A 315 27.83 16.12 -8.93
C ILE A 315 26.87 15.63 -10.02
N PRO A 316 27.35 15.19 -11.20
CA PRO A 316 26.47 14.84 -12.30
C PRO A 316 25.55 13.72 -11.82
N ALA A 317 24.31 14.09 -11.51
CA ALA A 317 23.24 13.18 -11.18
C ALA A 317 23.19 12.17 -12.32
N LYS A 318 23.28 10.89 -11.99
CA LYS A 318 22.98 9.84 -12.94
C LYS A 318 21.54 10.13 -13.39
N LYS A 319 21.39 10.64 -14.62
CA LYS A 319 20.09 11.08 -15.17
C LYS A 319 19.06 10.01 -14.85
N SER A 320 17.98 10.40 -14.17
CA SER A 320 16.81 9.55 -14.03
C SER A 320 16.44 9.03 -15.42
N THR A 321 16.36 7.71 -15.57
CA THR A 321 16.01 7.06 -16.83
C THR A 321 14.50 7.13 -17.10
N TYR A 322 13.74 7.80 -16.24
CA TYR A 322 12.29 7.85 -16.30
C TYR A 322 11.77 9.07 -17.07
N PRO A 323 10.68 8.94 -17.85
CA PRO A 323 10.05 10.05 -18.52
C PRO A 323 9.64 11.16 -17.55
N THR A 324 9.91 12.42 -17.92
CA THR A 324 9.52 13.60 -17.14
C THR A 324 8.45 14.45 -17.83
N ASP A 325 8.10 14.11 -19.07
CA ASP A 325 7.06 14.78 -19.85
C ASP A 325 5.70 14.17 -19.51
N ASP A 326 4.95 14.82 -18.63
CA ASP A 326 3.64 14.38 -18.15
C ASP A 326 2.55 14.37 -19.24
N GLN A 327 2.83 15.00 -20.39
CA GLN A 327 1.95 15.02 -21.56
C GLN A 327 2.21 13.85 -22.51
N ASP A 328 3.28 13.08 -22.32
CA ASP A 328 3.55 11.91 -23.14
C ASP A 328 2.66 10.74 -22.69
N LEU A 329 1.49 10.57 -23.31
CA LEU A 329 0.57 9.48 -22.94
C LEU A 329 1.02 8.12 -23.50
N LYS A 330 2.01 8.08 -24.40
CA LYS A 330 2.48 6.84 -25.03
C LYS A 330 3.27 5.94 -24.09
N ILE A 331 3.63 6.45 -22.90
CA ILE A 331 4.22 5.64 -21.84
C ILE A 331 3.25 4.57 -21.30
N ILE A 332 1.94 4.75 -21.55
CA ILE A 332 0.88 3.86 -21.10
C ILE A 332 0.71 2.76 -22.14
N GLU A 333 0.81 1.51 -21.71
CA GLU A 333 0.69 0.37 -22.60
C GLU A 333 -0.72 0.29 -23.19
N GLY A 334 -0.79 0.24 -24.52
CA GLY A 334 -2.04 0.29 -25.28
C GLY A 334 -2.33 1.65 -25.91
N ILE A 335 -1.62 2.72 -25.51
CA ILE A 335 -1.74 4.06 -26.10
C ILE A 335 -0.63 4.29 -27.12
N GLY A 336 -0.99 4.18 -28.41
CA GLY A 336 -0.10 4.58 -29.51
C GLY A 336 -0.27 6.06 -29.92
N PRO A 337 0.57 6.59 -30.84
CA PRO A 337 0.54 8.00 -31.25
C PRO A 337 -0.83 8.51 -31.70
N LYS A 338 -1.61 7.67 -32.40
CA LYS A 338 -2.94 8.05 -32.86
C LYS A 338 -4.00 8.06 -31.76
N ILE A 339 -3.87 7.16 -30.77
CA ILE A 339 -4.75 7.13 -29.61
C ILE A 339 -4.45 8.33 -28.71
N GLU A 340 -3.17 8.64 -28.49
CA GLU A 340 -2.75 9.86 -27.79
C GLU A 340 -3.38 11.12 -28.42
N GLU A 341 -3.34 11.26 -29.75
CA GLU A 341 -3.95 12.39 -30.46
C GLU A 341 -5.48 12.47 -30.23
N ILE A 342 -6.18 11.33 -30.24
CA ILE A 342 -7.61 11.25 -29.98
C ILE A 342 -7.93 11.67 -28.54
N LEU A 343 -7.17 11.18 -27.57
CA LEU A 343 -7.34 11.50 -26.16
C LEU A 343 -7.10 12.99 -25.90
N LYS A 344 -6.04 13.56 -26.49
CA LYS A 344 -5.74 15.00 -26.43
C LYS A 344 -6.86 15.84 -27.05
N THR A 345 -7.39 15.42 -28.19
CA THR A 345 -8.55 16.09 -28.83
C THR A 345 -9.79 16.05 -27.94
N ALA A 346 -9.96 15.00 -27.14
CA ALA A 346 -11.04 14.85 -26.17
C ALA A 346 -10.77 15.53 -24.80
N GLY A 347 -9.68 16.29 -24.70
CA GLY A 347 -9.30 17.05 -23.50
C GLY A 347 -8.59 16.24 -22.42
N ILE A 348 -7.92 15.14 -22.79
CA ILE A 348 -7.07 14.34 -21.91
C ILE A 348 -5.63 14.52 -22.37
N ASN A 349 -4.91 15.43 -21.72
CA ASN A 349 -3.61 15.94 -22.20
C ASN A 349 -2.41 15.43 -21.42
N ASN A 350 -2.62 14.94 -20.20
CA ASN A 350 -1.55 14.52 -19.29
C ASN A 350 -1.96 13.28 -18.47
N TRP A 351 -0.99 12.69 -17.76
CA TRP A 351 -1.22 11.50 -16.92
C TRP A 351 -2.28 11.72 -15.84
N THR A 352 -2.35 12.92 -15.26
CA THR A 352 -3.32 13.27 -14.22
C THR A 352 -4.75 13.22 -14.77
N GLU A 353 -5.02 13.85 -15.91
CA GLU A 353 -6.32 13.84 -16.58
C GLU A 353 -6.72 12.44 -17.06
N LEU A 354 -5.73 11.65 -17.51
CA LEU A 354 -5.96 10.26 -17.91
C LEU A 354 -6.28 9.37 -16.69
N SER A 355 -5.60 9.58 -15.57
CA SER A 355 -5.87 8.85 -14.31
C SER A 355 -7.24 9.16 -13.72
N ALA A 356 -7.70 10.40 -13.85
CA ALA A 356 -9.01 10.85 -13.39
C ALA A 356 -10.16 10.48 -14.36
N SER A 357 -9.84 9.99 -15.55
CA SER A 357 -10.83 9.50 -16.50
C SER A 357 -11.43 8.16 -16.05
N SER A 358 -12.54 7.77 -16.68
CA SER A 358 -13.16 6.47 -16.45
C SER A 358 -13.06 5.59 -17.68
N HIS A 359 -13.01 4.26 -17.50
CA HIS A 359 -13.09 3.29 -18.58
C HIS A 359 -14.26 3.64 -19.54
N LYS A 360 -15.46 3.88 -19.01
CA LYS A 360 -16.64 4.25 -19.82
C LYS A 360 -16.39 5.47 -20.71
N ARG A 361 -15.76 6.52 -20.17
CA ARG A 361 -15.42 7.73 -20.94
C ARG A 361 -14.40 7.43 -22.03
N LEU A 362 -13.30 6.75 -21.68
CA LEU A 362 -12.25 6.39 -22.62
C LEU A 362 -12.78 5.52 -23.75
N ARG A 363 -13.64 4.56 -23.43
CA ARG A 363 -14.28 3.69 -24.42
C ARG A 363 -15.18 4.47 -25.38
N ALA A 364 -15.98 5.41 -24.87
CA ALA A 364 -16.83 6.26 -25.70
C ALA A 364 -15.99 7.11 -26.69
N ILE A 365 -14.89 7.70 -26.22
CA ILE A 365 -13.96 8.47 -27.06
C ILE A 365 -13.38 7.61 -28.19
N LEU A 366 -12.95 6.37 -27.88
CA LEU A 366 -12.41 5.46 -28.88
C LEU A 366 -13.45 5.00 -29.91
N ASP A 367 -14.69 4.76 -29.47
CA ASP A 367 -15.79 4.34 -30.34
C ASP A 367 -16.22 5.48 -31.29
N GLU A 368 -16.23 6.72 -30.82
CA GLU A 368 -16.48 7.92 -31.65
C GLU A 368 -15.37 8.15 -32.68
N ALA A 369 -14.11 7.87 -32.31
CA ALA A 369 -12.98 7.99 -33.22
C ALA A 369 -12.97 6.94 -34.36
N GLY A 370 -13.79 5.88 -34.25
CA GLY A 370 -14.10 4.97 -35.35
C GLY A 370 -13.80 3.49 -35.07
N SER A 371 -14.34 2.63 -35.96
CA SER A 371 -14.34 1.17 -35.79
C SER A 371 -12.96 0.53 -35.62
N ARG A 372 -11.90 1.18 -36.12
CA ARG A 372 -10.51 0.73 -36.02
C ARG A 372 -9.99 0.65 -34.58
N TYR A 373 -10.56 1.41 -33.64
CA TYR A 373 -10.10 1.42 -32.25
C TYR A 373 -10.87 0.46 -31.34
N LYS A 374 -11.88 -0.24 -31.88
CA LYS A 374 -12.69 -1.19 -31.10
C LYS A 374 -11.88 -2.30 -30.44
N MET A 375 -10.76 -2.67 -31.05
CA MET A 375 -9.84 -3.70 -30.54
C MET A 375 -8.96 -3.18 -29.40
N HIS A 376 -8.89 -1.87 -29.12
CA HIS A 376 -8.18 -1.33 -27.96
C HIS A 376 -9.08 -1.31 -26.73
N ASP A 377 -8.51 -1.70 -25.60
CA ASP A 377 -9.19 -1.77 -24.32
C ASP A 377 -8.57 -0.77 -23.35
N PRO A 378 -9.32 0.25 -22.90
CA PRO A 378 -8.80 1.27 -22.01
C PRO A 378 -8.87 0.89 -20.52
N GLU A 379 -9.26 -0.35 -20.18
CA GLU A 379 -9.47 -0.78 -18.79
C GLU A 379 -8.29 -0.46 -17.86
N THR A 380 -7.06 -0.67 -18.32
CA THR A 380 -5.85 -0.53 -17.51
C THR A 380 -5.20 0.86 -17.61
N TRP A 381 -5.69 1.74 -18.49
CA TRP A 381 -5.02 3.01 -18.78
C TRP A 381 -5.09 3.98 -17.60
N CYS A 382 -6.21 4.03 -16.89
CA CYS A 382 -6.37 4.87 -15.71
C CYS A 382 -5.40 4.46 -14.58
N GLU A 383 -5.25 3.16 -14.34
CA GLU A 383 -4.35 2.63 -13.31
C GLU A 383 -2.88 2.88 -13.67
N GLN A 384 -2.49 2.58 -14.91
CA GLN A 384 -1.15 2.90 -15.41
C GLN A 384 -0.85 4.40 -15.32
N ALA A 385 -1.79 5.26 -15.70
CA ALA A 385 -1.64 6.71 -15.62
C ALA A 385 -1.54 7.21 -14.17
N THR A 386 -2.25 6.56 -13.24
CA THR A 386 -2.11 6.83 -11.80
C THR A 386 -0.70 6.52 -11.32
N LEU A 387 -0.10 5.41 -11.76
CA LEU A 387 1.27 5.07 -11.41
C LEU A 387 2.27 6.07 -12.01
N ALA A 388 2.09 6.45 -13.27
CA ALA A 388 2.92 7.46 -13.94
C ALA A 388 2.83 8.84 -13.27
N ALA A 389 1.62 9.35 -13.02
CA ALA A 389 1.37 10.64 -12.37
C ALA A 389 1.98 10.70 -10.96
N ASN A 390 2.01 9.58 -10.26
CA ASN A 390 2.64 9.45 -8.94
C ASN A 390 4.14 9.12 -8.99
N GLY A 391 4.76 9.09 -10.18
CA GLY A 391 6.18 8.76 -10.35
C GLY A 391 6.55 7.32 -9.96
N LYS A 392 5.57 6.41 -9.88
CA LYS A 392 5.75 5.00 -9.49
C LYS A 392 6.18 4.14 -10.68
N TRP A 393 7.30 4.50 -11.31
CA TRP A 393 7.76 3.96 -12.59
C TRP A 393 8.06 2.45 -12.58
N GLU A 394 8.61 1.93 -11.49
CA GLU A 394 8.90 0.49 -11.35
C GLU A 394 7.60 -0.31 -11.19
N ALA A 395 6.64 0.21 -10.43
CA ALA A 395 5.32 -0.41 -10.30
C ALA A 395 4.56 -0.37 -11.64
N LEU A 396 4.67 0.73 -12.38
CA LEU A 396 4.17 0.82 -13.75
C LEU A 396 4.81 -0.24 -14.64
N LYS A 397 6.13 -0.43 -14.53
CA LYS A 397 6.85 -1.43 -15.32
C LYS A 397 6.42 -2.86 -15.00
N VAL A 398 6.27 -3.19 -13.72
CA VAL A 398 5.75 -4.49 -13.26
C VAL A 398 4.32 -4.72 -13.75
N LEU A 399 3.47 -3.68 -13.71
CA LEU A 399 2.11 -3.76 -14.23
C LEU A 399 2.14 -4.06 -15.73
N GLN A 400 2.92 -3.31 -16.51
CA GLN A 400 3.07 -3.49 -17.96
C GLN A 400 3.63 -4.87 -18.33
N ASP A 401 4.63 -5.37 -17.62
CA ASP A 401 5.21 -6.69 -17.90
C ASP A 401 4.19 -7.85 -17.67
N ARG A 402 3.13 -7.60 -16.89
CA ARG A 402 2.02 -8.54 -16.71
C ARG A 402 0.92 -8.39 -17.76
N LEU A 403 0.84 -7.24 -18.42
CA LEU A 403 -0.15 -6.98 -19.46
C LEU A 403 0.30 -7.59 -20.79
N LYS A 404 -0.68 -8.01 -21.60
CA LYS A 404 -0.47 -8.43 -22.99
C LYS A 404 -1.14 -7.44 -23.93
N GLY A 405 -0.41 -6.40 -24.34
CA GLY A 405 -0.95 -5.36 -25.22
C GLY A 405 -1.99 -4.49 -24.53
N GLY A 406 -1.78 -4.20 -23.23
CA GLY A 406 -2.66 -3.37 -22.40
C GLY A 406 -3.84 -4.10 -21.74
N ARG A 407 -3.92 -5.43 -21.85
CA ARG A 407 -4.96 -6.28 -21.24
C ARG A 407 -4.37 -7.25 -20.22
N LEU A 408 -5.13 -7.55 -19.16
CA LEU A 408 -4.81 -8.58 -18.17
C LEU A 408 -4.94 -10.01 -18.73
#